data_AF-A0A8B7UPI7-F1
#
_entry.id   AF-A0A8B7UPI7-F1
#
_cell.length_a   1.000
_cell.length_b   1.000
_cell.length_c   1.000
_cell.angle_alpha   90.00
_cell.angle_beta   90.00
_cell.angle_gamma   90.00
#
_symmetry.space_group_name_H-M   'P 1'
#
loop_
_entity.id
_entity.type
_entity.pdbx_description
1 polymer ?
#
loop_
_entity_poly.entity_id
_entity_poly.type
_entity_poly.pdbx_seq_one_letter_code
_entity_poly.pdbx_strand_id
1 'polypeptide(L)'
;MSLIEENSNVILPIMFSSLYRISKEHWNPAIVALVYNVLKAFMEMNSTMFDELTATYNEKKKEKEREELWKKLEDLELKRGLRRDGIIPT
;
A
#
# COMPACT_ATOMS: atom_id res chain seq x y z
N MET A 1 -0.06 -30.28 -10.57
CA MET A 1 -0.11 -28.97 -9.89
C MET A 1 0.20 -27.90 -10.92
N SER A 2 -0.28 -26.68 -10.72
CA SER A 2 -0.03 -25.56 -11.65
C SER A 2 1.38 -24.98 -11.42
N LEU A 3 2.06 -24.49 -12.46
CA LEU A 3 3.36 -23.80 -12.32
C LEU A 3 3.30 -22.63 -11.33
N ILE A 4 2.14 -21.95 -11.24
CA ILE A 4 1.92 -20.85 -10.30
C ILE A 4 1.90 -21.36 -8.85
N GLU A 5 1.34 -22.55 -8.63
CA GLU A 5 1.22 -23.17 -7.31
C GLU A 5 2.59 -23.64 -6.80
N GLU A 6 3.37 -24.28 -7.66
CA GLU A 6 4.73 -24.73 -7.36
C GLU A 6 5.70 -23.57 -7.05
N ASN A 7 5.44 -22.38 -7.63
CA ASN A 7 6.27 -21.19 -7.48
C ASN A 7 5.59 -20.06 -6.67
N SER A 8 4.53 -20.41 -5.93
CA SER A 8 3.70 -19.46 -5.19
C SER A 8 4.51 -18.59 -4.22
N ASN A 9 5.52 -19.17 -3.58
CA ASN A 9 6.42 -18.50 -2.64
C ASN A 9 7.21 -17.31 -3.25
N VAL A 10 7.36 -17.28 -4.56
CA VAL A 10 8.06 -16.19 -5.28
C VAL A 10 7.08 -15.29 -6.01
N ILE A 11 6.06 -15.88 -6.65
CA ILE A 11 5.10 -15.14 -7.47
C ILE A 11 4.16 -14.29 -6.60
N LEU A 12 3.65 -14.84 -5.49
CA LEU A 12 2.68 -14.16 -4.64
C LEU A 12 3.21 -12.83 -4.10
N PRO A 13 4.40 -12.74 -3.47
CA PRO A 13 4.91 -11.47 -2.95
C PRO A 13 5.06 -10.37 -4.00
N ILE A 14 5.43 -10.73 -5.23
CA ILE A 14 5.66 -9.79 -6.34
C ILE A 14 4.33 -9.20 -6.81
N MET A 15 3.33 -10.07 -7.04
CA MET A 15 2.04 -9.68 -7.61
C MET A 15 1.10 -9.06 -6.59
N PHE A 16 1.19 -9.49 -5.32
CA PHE A 16 0.21 -9.18 -4.28
C PHE A 16 0.00 -7.68 -4.10
N SER A 17 1.07 -6.90 -3.95
CA SER A 17 0.96 -5.45 -3.66
C SER A 17 0.13 -4.68 -4.70
N SER A 18 0.33 -5.01 -5.98
CA SER A 18 -0.33 -4.34 -7.09
C SER A 18 -1.79 -4.78 -7.21
N LEU A 19 -2.05 -6.08 -7.12
CA LEU A 19 -3.42 -6.62 -7.16
C LEU A 19 -4.24 -6.16 -5.95
N TYR A 20 -3.65 -6.15 -4.76
CA TYR A 20 -4.33 -5.72 -3.54
C TYR A 20 -4.67 -4.22 -3.57
N ARG A 21 -3.80 -3.38 -4.15
CA ARG A 21 -4.14 -1.96 -4.39
C ARG A 21 -5.29 -1.81 -5.38
N ILE A 22 -5.22 -2.50 -6.51
CA ILE A 22 -6.26 -2.43 -7.56
C ILE A 22 -7.62 -2.89 -7.01
N SER A 23 -7.67 -3.93 -6.17
CA SER A 23 -8.92 -4.41 -5.58
C SER A 23 -9.62 -3.40 -4.66
N LYS A 24 -8.89 -2.39 -4.16
CA LYS A 24 -9.39 -1.36 -3.24
C LYS A 24 -9.67 -0.02 -3.91
N GLU A 25 -8.87 0.37 -4.90
CA GLU A 25 -8.82 1.76 -5.38
C GLU A 25 -9.19 1.91 -6.87
N HIS A 26 -9.36 0.80 -7.60
CA HIS A 26 -9.64 0.89 -9.03
C HIS A 26 -11.09 1.31 -9.32
N TRP A 27 -11.26 2.27 -10.24
CA TRP A 27 -12.56 2.88 -10.55
C TRP A 27 -13.52 1.98 -11.33
N ASN A 28 -12.99 1.08 -12.17
CA ASN A 28 -13.79 0.15 -12.99
C ASN A 28 -14.19 -1.11 -12.18
N PRO A 29 -15.48 -1.35 -11.92
CA PRO A 29 -15.94 -2.51 -11.14
C PRO A 29 -15.62 -3.86 -11.77
N ALA A 30 -15.58 -3.95 -13.11
CA ALA A 30 -15.26 -5.21 -13.80
C ALA A 30 -13.79 -5.62 -13.57
N ILE A 31 -12.88 -4.64 -13.60
CA ILE A 31 -11.46 -4.88 -13.28
C ILE A 31 -11.32 -5.30 -11.83
N VAL A 32 -12.03 -4.63 -10.92
CA VAL A 32 -12.05 -4.99 -9.49
C VAL A 32 -12.52 -6.44 -9.30
N ALA A 33 -13.59 -6.87 -9.96
CA ALA A 33 -14.10 -8.24 -9.88
C ALA A 33 -13.10 -9.28 -10.42
N LEU A 34 -12.44 -9.01 -11.54
CA LEU A 34 -11.39 -9.88 -12.09
C LEU A 34 -10.23 -10.04 -11.11
N VAL A 35 -9.78 -8.95 -10.50
CA VAL A 35 -8.70 -8.98 -9.51
C VAL A 35 -9.11 -9.74 -8.24
N TYR A 36 -10.34 -9.57 -7.77
CA TYR A 36 -10.85 -10.37 -6.63
C TYR A 36 -10.83 -11.86 -6.92
N ASN A 37 -11.17 -12.29 -8.14
CA ASN A 37 -11.09 -13.70 -8.52
C ASN A 37 -9.65 -14.23 -8.44
N VAL A 38 -8.66 -13.46 -8.92
CA VAL A 38 -7.24 -13.84 -8.83
C VAL A 38 -6.76 -13.88 -7.37
N LEU A 39 -7.09 -12.88 -6.56
CA LEU A 39 -6.74 -12.84 -5.14
C LEU A 39 -7.37 -14.02 -4.38
N LYS A 40 -8.60 -14.42 -4.74
CA LYS A 40 -9.26 -15.58 -4.16
C LYS A 40 -8.52 -16.88 -4.51
N ALA A 41 -8.13 -17.06 -5.78
CA ALA A 41 -7.34 -18.23 -6.19
C ALA A 41 -5.99 -18.30 -5.46
N PHE A 42 -5.35 -17.15 -5.22
CA PHE A 42 -4.12 -17.07 -4.42
C PHE A 42 -4.32 -17.46 -2.96
N MET A 43 -5.45 -17.06 -2.35
CA MET A 43 -5.81 -17.45 -1.00
C MET A 43 -6.12 -18.95 -0.90
N GLU A 44 -6.82 -19.53 -1.88
CA GLU A 44 -7.12 -20.96 -1.96
C GLU A 44 -5.84 -21.81 -2.12
N MET A 45 -4.83 -21.26 -2.79
CA MET A 45 -3.54 -21.91 -3.04
C MET A 45 -2.62 -21.90 -1.81
N ASN A 46 -2.52 -20.77 -1.11
CA ASN A 46 -1.70 -20.64 0.10
C ASN A 46 -2.24 -19.53 1.02
N SER A 47 -3.16 -19.88 1.91
CA SER A 47 -3.83 -18.93 2.79
C SER A 47 -2.88 -18.28 3.80
N THR A 48 -1.95 -19.05 4.38
CA THR A 48 -0.97 -18.53 5.35
C THR A 48 -0.11 -17.43 4.74
N MET A 49 0.42 -17.66 3.53
CA MET A 49 1.22 -16.66 2.85
C MET A 49 0.40 -15.42 2.44
N PHE A 50 -0.85 -15.62 2.05
CA PHE A 50 -1.76 -14.53 1.73
C PHE A 50 -1.99 -13.62 2.95
N ASP A 51 -2.20 -14.21 4.13
CA ASP A 51 -2.41 -13.48 5.39
C ASP A 51 -1.15 -12.69 5.80
N GLU A 52 0.04 -13.31 5.70
CA GLU A 52 1.32 -12.65 5.96
C GLU A 52 1.57 -11.45 5.03
N LEU A 53 1.29 -11.62 3.73
CA LEU A 53 1.42 -10.54 2.75
C LEU A 53 0.42 -9.41 3.02
N THR A 54 -0.80 -9.75 3.43
CA THR A 54 -1.83 -8.77 3.82
C THR A 54 -1.40 -7.95 5.05
N ALA A 55 -0.88 -8.62 6.09
CA ALA A 55 -0.35 -7.96 7.28
C ALA A 55 0.80 -7.02 6.93
N THR A 56 1.80 -7.53 6.19
CA THR A 56 2.96 -6.76 5.75
C THR A 56 2.57 -5.54 4.90
N TYR A 57 1.58 -5.68 4.00
CA TYR A 57 1.09 -4.58 3.19
C TYR A 57 0.46 -3.48 4.05
N ASN A 58 -0.38 -3.85 5.02
CA ASN A 58 -1.04 -2.91 5.91
C ASN A 58 -0.06 -2.19 6.84
N GLU A 59 0.96 -2.88 7.34
CA GLU A 59 2.03 -2.27 8.14
C GLU A 59 2.82 -1.24 7.32
N LYS A 60 3.26 -1.61 6.11
CA LYS A 60 3.94 -0.68 5.20
C LYS A 60 3.08 0.53 4.83
N LYS A 61 1.76 0.35 4.69
CA LYS A 61 0.83 1.46 4.43
C LYS A 61 0.78 2.42 5.62
N LYS A 62 0.62 1.91 6.85
CA LYS A 62 0.62 2.72 8.07
C LYS A 62 1.94 3.46 8.29
N GLU A 63 3.06 2.82 7.98
CA GLU A 63 4.39 3.44 8.05
C GLU A 63 4.53 4.61 7.08
N LYS A 64 4.11 4.45 5.82
CA LYS A 64 4.08 5.55 4.85
C LYS A 64 3.16 6.69 5.28
N GLU A 65 1.97 6.38 5.77
CA GLU A 65 1.04 7.40 6.27
C GLU A 65 1.65 8.19 7.44
N ARG A 66 2.35 7.50 8.35
CA ARG A 66 3.08 8.13 9.46
C ARG A 66 4.20 9.04 8.96
N GLU A 67 5.03 8.59 8.02
CA GLU A 67 6.10 9.40 7.42
C GLU A 67 5.56 10.65 6.73
N GLU A 68 4.46 10.52 5.98
CA GLU A 68 3.80 11.65 5.32
C GLU A 68 3.24 12.66 6.33
N LEU A 69 2.70 12.19 7.46
CA LEU A 69 2.24 13.07 8.53
C LEU A 69 3.40 13.81 9.21
N TRP A 70 4.51 13.14 9.48
CA TRP A 70 5.72 13.78 10.02
C TRP A 70 6.26 14.85 9.08
N LYS A 71 6.36 14.55 7.80
CA LYS A 71 6.80 15.51 6.79
C LYS A 71 5.89 16.74 6.72
N LYS A 72 4.56 16.55 6.78
CA LYS A 72 3.59 17.65 6.83
C LYS A 72 3.76 18.50 8.10
N LEU A 73 4.09 17.90 9.24
CA LEU A 73 4.30 18.62 10.50
C LEU A 73 5.56 19.50 10.42
N GLU A 74 6.67 18.96 9.92
CA GLU A 74 7.92 19.70 9.68
C GLU A 74 7.71 20.88 8.72
N ASP A 75 7.00 20.65 7.60
CA ASP A 75 6.66 21.72 6.65
C ASP A 75 5.83 22.84 7.29
N LEU A 76 4.91 22.50 8.20
CA LEU A 76 4.09 23.47 8.93
C LEU A 76 4.92 24.23 9.98
N GLU A 77 5.83 23.56 10.68
CA GLU A 77 6.74 24.20 11.62
C GLU A 77 7.67 25.20 10.92
N LEU A 78 8.27 24.80 9.80
CA LEU A 78 9.10 25.68 8.97
C LEU A 78 8.32 26.92 8.51
N LYS A 79 7.10 26.74 7.98
CA LYS A 79 6.21 27.85 7.59
C LYS A 79 5.86 28.76 8.78
N ARG A 80 5.71 28.22 9.99
CA ARG A 80 5.46 29.01 11.21
C ARG A 80 6.71 29.74 11.70
N GLY A 81 7.90 29.16 11.55
CA GLY A 81 9.19 29.81 11.82
C GLY A 81 9.40 31.01 10.91
N LEU A 82 9.25 30.82 9.59
CA LEU A 82 9.37 31.88 8.59
C LEU A 82 8.40 33.04 8.81
N ARG A 83 7.18 32.78 9.31
CA ARG A 83 6.24 33.85 9.68
C ARG A 83 6.61 34.61 10.96
N ARG A 84 7.32 33.98 11.90
CA ARG A 84 7.79 34.62 13.14
C ARG A 84 9.04 35.45 12.91
N ASP A 85 9.91 35.01 12.00
CA ASP A 85 11.14 35.73 11.62
C ASP A 85 10.94 36.72 10.46
N GLY A 86 9.68 37.06 10.16
CA GLY A 86 9.32 38.12 9.23
C GLY A 86 9.78 39.49 9.76
N ILE A 87 11.04 39.83 9.48
CA ILE A 87 11.51 41.20 9.33
C ILE A 87 10.50 41.91 8.44
N ILE A 88 9.76 42.86 9.01
CA ILE A 88 8.96 43.84 8.27
C ILE A 88 9.95 44.93 7.86
N PRO A 89 10.35 45.08 6.58
CA PRO A 89 10.99 46.31 6.15
C PRO A 89 9.88 47.35 5.99
N THR A 90 9.89 48.36 6.86
CA THR A 90 9.12 49.61 6.71
C THR A 90 9.45 50.31 5.40
#